data_AF-A0A822YFE2-F1
#
_entry.id   AF-A0A822YFE2-F1
#
_cell.length_a   1.000
_cell.length_b   1.000
_cell.length_c   1.000
_cell.angle_alpha   90.00
_cell.angle_beta   90.00
_cell.angle_gamma   90.00
#
_symmetry.space_group_name_H-M   'P 1'
#
loop_
_entity.id
_entity.type
_entity.pdbx_description
1 polymer ?
#
loop_
_entity_poly.entity_id
_entity_poly.type
_entity_poly.pdbx_seq_one_letter_code
_entity_poly.pdbx_strand_id
1 'polypeptide(L)'
;MASLTPSVLLKLLQHANNKEVKVVIEIVPSLVGGDDMWQSRGFFLKVLDSLHSAYVSILDEDVDLIFSDKIQLGQFVHIVRLDSGSPIPVLRGVKPVPKSS
;
A
#
# COMPACT_ATOMS: atom_id res chain seq x y z
N MET A 1 -13.19 -6.04 14.28
CA MET A 1 -12.94 -4.61 14.00
C MET A 1 -11.45 -4.46 13.70
N ALA A 2 -11.08 -3.99 12.51
CA ALA A 2 -9.70 -3.60 12.23
C ALA A 2 -9.44 -2.24 12.89
N SER A 3 -8.36 -2.10 13.65
CA SER A 3 -7.98 -0.84 14.30
C SER A 3 -6.61 -0.38 13.79
N LEU A 4 -6.47 0.94 13.66
CA LEU A 4 -5.19 1.56 13.33
C LEU A 4 -4.32 1.60 14.58
N THR A 5 -3.25 0.83 14.59
CA THR A 5 -2.25 0.87 15.65
C THR A 5 -1.36 2.11 15.49
N PRO A 6 -1.12 2.89 16.57
CA PRO A 6 -0.28 4.08 16.50
C PRO A 6 1.19 3.83 16.25
N SER A 7 1.78 4.74 15.48
CA SER A 7 3.23 4.85 15.24
C SER A 7 3.86 3.63 14.58
N VAL A 8 3.07 2.86 13.86
CA VAL A 8 3.53 1.69 13.14
C VAL A 8 4.39 2.07 11.94
N LEU A 9 4.02 3.14 11.23
CA LEU A 9 4.73 3.54 10.01
C LEU A 9 6.19 3.89 10.34
N LEU A 10 6.40 4.51 11.50
CA LEU A 10 7.71 4.79 12.05
C LEU A 10 8.46 3.50 12.45
N LYS A 11 7.76 2.52 13.04
CA LYS A 11 8.32 1.24 13.47
C LYS A 11 8.71 0.34 12.30
N LEU A 12 7.91 0.29 11.24
CA LEU A 12 8.23 -0.46 10.00
C LEU A 12 9.47 0.10 9.30
N LEU A 13 9.70 1.41 9.37
CA LEU A 13 10.90 2.03 8.84
C LEU A 13 12.16 1.67 9.65
N GLN A 14 12.01 1.25 10.91
CA GLN A 14 13.10 1.01 11.86
C GLN A 14 13.39 -0.48 12.14
N HIS A 15 12.40 -1.38 12.02
CA HIS A 15 12.54 -2.85 12.09
C HIS A 15 11.20 -3.52 11.72
N ALA A 16 11.10 -4.21 10.58
CA ALA A 16 9.85 -4.82 10.13
C ALA A 16 9.76 -6.33 10.44
N ASN A 17 8.97 -6.70 11.45
CA ASN A 17 8.56 -8.10 11.70
C ASN A 17 7.08 -8.25 12.17
N ASN A 18 6.26 -7.21 12.08
CA ASN A 18 4.87 -7.24 12.56
C ASN A 18 3.88 -7.13 11.39
N LYS A 19 2.90 -8.04 11.34
CA LYS A 19 1.74 -7.94 10.43
C LYS A 19 0.87 -6.77 10.90
N GLU A 20 1.03 -5.62 10.27
CA GLU A 20 0.32 -4.43 10.70
C GLU A 20 -0.74 -3.99 9.69
N VAL A 21 -1.83 -3.44 10.23
CA VAL A 21 -2.98 -2.98 9.46
C VAL A 21 -2.80 -1.49 9.11
N LYS A 22 -2.96 -1.15 7.83
CA LYS A 22 -2.92 0.22 7.31
C LYS A 22 -4.17 0.51 6.50
N VAL A 23 -4.52 1.78 6.34
CA VAL A 23 -5.59 2.22 5.43
C VAL A 23 -4.98 2.80 4.17
N VAL A 24 -5.48 2.38 3.01
CA VAL A 24 -5.16 3.01 1.72
C VAL A 24 -5.99 4.28 1.60
N ILE A 25 -5.35 5.44 1.52
CA ILE A 25 -6.05 6.74 1.43
C ILE A 25 -5.89 7.40 0.06
N GLU A 26 -4.94 6.95 -0.75
CA GLU A 26 -4.70 7.48 -2.10
C GLU A 26 -4.09 6.38 -2.98
N ILE A 27 -4.48 6.36 -4.26
CA ILE A 27 -3.96 5.47 -5.29
C ILE A 27 -3.61 6.35 -6.48
N VAL A 28 -2.33 6.37 -6.86
CA VAL A 28 -1.81 7.20 -7.94
C VAL A 28 -1.16 6.29 -8.98
N PRO A 29 -1.59 6.30 -10.25
CA PRO A 29 -0.95 5.51 -11.29
C PRO A 29 0.46 6.05 -11.57
N SER A 30 1.43 5.14 -11.71
CA SER A 30 2.77 5.50 -12.19
C SER A 30 2.70 5.64 -13.70
N LEU A 31 2.74 6.88 -14.20
CA LEU A 31 2.72 7.16 -15.64
C LEU A 31 4.13 6.98 -16.21
N VAL A 32 4.34 5.89 -16.95
CA VAL A 32 5.47 5.78 -17.88
C VAL A 32 4.95 6.27 -19.23
N GLY A 33 5.63 7.26 -19.81
CA GLY A 33 5.18 7.98 -20.99
C GLY A 33 4.72 7.07 -22.14
N GLY A 34 3.48 7.29 -22.59
CA GLY A 34 2.80 6.61 -23.67
C GLY A 34 1.29 6.94 -23.64
N ASP A 35 0.63 6.93 -24.79
CA ASP A 35 -0.79 7.31 -24.99
C ASP A 35 -1.79 6.34 -24.33
N ASP A 36 -1.29 5.21 -23.84
CA ASP A 36 -2.08 4.12 -23.30
C ASP A 36 -2.17 4.22 -21.77
N MET A 37 -3.32 4.72 -21.27
CA MET A 37 -3.61 4.83 -19.83
C MET A 37 -3.55 3.47 -19.09
N TRP A 38 -3.47 2.36 -19.83
CA TRP A 38 -3.40 0.99 -19.33
C TRP A 38 -1.96 0.47 -19.21
N GLN A 39 -0.96 1.21 -19.67
CA GLN A 39 0.46 0.82 -19.58
C GLN A 39 1.18 1.34 -18.33
N SER A 40 0.45 1.83 -17.33
CA SER A 40 1.05 2.14 -16.02
C SER A 40 1.76 0.92 -15.47
N ARG A 41 3.10 0.95 -15.44
CA ARG A 41 3.96 -0.12 -14.88
C ARG A 41 3.93 -0.19 -13.35
N GLY A 42 2.82 0.24 -12.73
CA GLY A 42 2.62 0.19 -11.29
C GLY A 42 1.80 1.36 -10.74
N PHE A 43 1.58 1.29 -9.43
CA PHE A 43 0.86 2.30 -8.66
C PHE A 43 1.68 2.75 -7.45
N PHE A 44 1.50 4.01 -7.08
CA PHE A 44 1.88 4.52 -5.77
C PHE A 44 0.63 4.53 -4.89
N LEU A 45 0.79 4.01 -3.69
CA LEU A 45 -0.24 4.05 -2.66
C LEU A 45 0.20 5.06 -1.61
N LYS A 46 -0.76 5.82 -1.11
CA LYS A 46 -0.59 6.51 0.17
C LYS A 46 -1.25 5.67 1.24
N VAL A 47 -0.43 5.16 2.15
CA VAL A 47 -0.91 4.37 3.28
C VAL A 47 -0.86 5.20 4.55
N LEU A 48 -1.94 5.14 5.32
CA LEU A 48 -2.11 5.84 6.57
C LEU A 48 -2.12 4.81 7.72
N ASP A 49 -1.43 5.15 8.80
CA ASP A 49 -1.58 4.48 10.10
C ASP A 49 -2.35 5.37 11.08
N SER A 50 -2.27 5.16 12.40
CA SER A 50 -3.05 6.05 13.27
C SER A 50 -2.53 7.50 13.36
N LEU A 51 -1.32 7.81 12.87
CA LEU A 51 -0.65 9.10 13.10
C LEU A 51 0.07 9.67 11.87
N HIS A 52 0.57 8.81 10.99
CA HIS A 52 1.41 9.17 9.85
C HIS A 52 0.86 8.57 8.55
N SER A 53 1.08 9.29 7.45
CA SER A 53 0.92 8.75 6.10
C SER A 53 2.26 8.74 5.38
N ALA A 54 2.44 7.78 4.48
CA ALA A 54 3.58 7.74 3.58
C ALA A 54 3.16 7.26 2.20
N TYR A 55 3.86 7.77 1.18
CA TYR A 55 3.79 7.19 -0.15
C TYR A 55 4.69 5.98 -0.23
N VAL A 56 4.18 4.93 -0.86
CA VAL A 56 4.83 3.65 -1.06
C VAL A 56 4.51 3.14 -2.45
N SER A 57 5.42 2.39 -3.07
CA SER A 57 5.13 1.67 -4.31
C SER A 57 4.63 0.26 -4.02
N ILE A 58 3.80 -0.27 -4.91
CA ILE A 58 3.34 -1.66 -4.86
C ILE A 58 4.14 -2.51 -5.87
N LEU A 59 4.39 -3.78 -5.54
CA LEU A 59 5.01 -4.72 -6.47
C LEU A 59 4.03 -5.09 -7.60
N ASP A 60 4.58 -5.38 -8.77
CA ASP A 60 3.81 -5.77 -9.97
C ASP A 60 2.87 -6.96 -9.70
N GLU A 61 3.30 -7.94 -8.90
CA GLU A 61 2.49 -9.09 -8.48
C GLU A 61 1.23 -8.72 -7.67
N ASP A 62 1.29 -7.59 -6.94
CA ASP A 62 0.20 -7.10 -6.11
C ASP A 62 -0.63 -6.01 -6.85
N VAL A 63 -0.21 -5.56 -8.04
CA VAL A 63 -0.93 -4.58 -8.86
C VAL A 63 -2.28 -5.12 -9.33
N ASP A 64 -2.37 -6.41 -9.63
CA ASP A 64 -3.63 -7.08 -9.99
C ASP A 64 -4.72 -6.92 -8.91
N LEU A 65 -4.33 -6.72 -7.65
CA LEU A 65 -5.28 -6.47 -6.55
C LEU A 65 -5.98 -5.12 -6.70
N ILE A 66 -5.33 -4.12 -7.29
CA ILE A 66 -5.91 -2.81 -7.60
C ILE A 66 -6.81 -2.95 -8.84
N PHE A 67 -6.31 -3.59 -9.91
CA PHE A 67 -7.11 -3.79 -11.13
C PHE A 67 -8.35 -4.66 -10.91
N SER A 68 -8.27 -5.63 -10.00
CA SER A 68 -9.40 -6.50 -9.63
C SER A 68 -10.31 -5.90 -8.56
N ASP A 69 -10.15 -4.61 -8.24
CA ASP A 69 -10.95 -3.88 -7.24
C ASP A 69 -10.89 -4.48 -5.81
N LYS A 70 -9.88 -5.31 -5.53
CA LYS A 70 -9.67 -5.92 -4.20
C LYS A 70 -9.01 -4.95 -3.22
N ILE A 71 -8.19 -4.03 -3.71
CA ILE A 71 -7.66 -2.89 -2.95
C ILE A 71 -8.32 -1.63 -3.47
N GLN A 72 -8.97 -0.90 -2.56
CA GLN A 72 -9.71 0.33 -2.86
C GLN A 72 -9.30 1.47 -1.92
N LEU A 73 -9.71 2.68 -2.25
CA LEU A 73 -9.63 3.82 -1.33
C LEU A 73 -10.45 3.54 -0.06
N GLY A 74 -9.87 3.88 1.09
CA GLY A 74 -10.43 3.60 2.42
C GLY A 74 -10.28 2.15 2.87
N GLN A 75 -9.70 1.26 2.05
CA GLN A 75 -9.56 -0.15 2.38
C GLN A 75 -8.45 -0.36 3.41
N PHE A 76 -8.74 -1.18 4.42
CA PHE A 76 -7.71 -1.70 5.32
C PHE A 76 -6.91 -2.81 4.61
N VAL A 77 -5.59 -2.75 4.71
CA VAL A 77 -4.67 -3.74 4.17
C VAL A 77 -3.68 -4.17 5.24
N HIS A 78 -3.38 -5.46 5.28
CA HIS A 78 -2.23 -5.99 6.01
C HIS A 78 -0.99 -5.89 5.14
N ILE A 79 0.10 -5.47 5.75
CA ILE A 79 1.40 -5.36 5.09
C ILE A 79 2.35 -6.30 5.82
N VAL A 80 3.06 -7.14 5.07
CA VAL A 80 4.04 -8.06 5.65
C VAL A 80 5.35 -7.32 5.90
N ARG A 81 5.78 -6.48 4.95
CA ARG A 81 7.06 -5.77 5.05
C ARG A 81 7.06 -4.51 4.18
N LEU A 82 7.81 -3.51 4.64
CA LEU A 82 8.21 -2.35 3.85
C LEU A 82 9.71 -2.49 3.55
N ASP A 83 10.07 -2.55 2.27
CA ASP A 83 11.45 -2.59 1.84
C ASP A 83 11.94 -1.21 1.42
N SER A 84 13.22 -0.95 1.67
CA SER A 84 13.91 0.24 1.18
C SER A 84 13.91 0.22 -0.36
N GLY A 85 13.21 1.18 -0.95
CA GLY A 85 13.22 1.46 -2.39
C GLY A 85 13.78 2.86 -2.63
N SER A 86 14.26 3.11 -3.85
CA SER A 86 14.75 4.42 -4.27
C SER A 86 13.91 4.90 -5.45
N PRO A 87 13.28 6.10 -5.40
CA PRO A 87 13.28 7.08 -4.31
C PRO A 87 12.21 6.83 -3.23
N ILE A 88 11.30 5.87 -3.44
CA ILE A 88 10.14 5.60 -2.58
C ILE A 88 10.22 4.14 -2.08
N PRO A 89 9.90 3.86 -0.82
CA PRO A 89 9.90 2.49 -0.29
C PRO A 89 8.80 1.63 -0.91
N VAL A 90 9.04 0.31 -0.95
CA VAL A 90 8.19 -0.68 -1.63
C VAL A 90 7.41 -1.51 -0.61
N LEU A 91 6.10 -1.68 -0.80
CA LEU A 91 5.30 -2.62 -0.04
C LEU A 91 5.46 -4.04 -0.54
N ARG A 92 5.56 -4.99 0.40
CA ARG A 92 5.53 -6.43 0.11
C ARG A 92 4.43 -7.15 0.87
N GLY A 93 3.80 -8.09 0.18
CA GLY A 93 2.82 -9.02 0.73
C GLY A 93 1.54 -8.31 1.16
N VAL A 94 1.01 -7.44 0.29
CA VAL A 94 -0.19 -6.66 0.60
C VAL A 94 -1.40 -7.59 0.60
N LYS A 95 -2.17 -7.59 1.70
CA LYS A 95 -3.39 -8.41 1.82
C LYS A 95 -4.58 -7.55 2.24
N PRO A 96 -5.58 -7.34 1.36
CA PRO A 96 -6.76 -6.57 1.74
C PRO A 96 -7.54 -7.28 2.85
N VAL A 97 -7.99 -6.50 3.83
CA VAL A 97 -8.87 -6.97 4.90
C VAL A 97 -10.29 -7.12 4.33
N PRO A 98 -10.98 -8.25 4.51
CA PRO A 98 -12.35 -8.39 4.05
C PRO A 98 -13.24 -7.28 4.62
N LYS A 99 -14.04 -6.63 3.77
CA LYS A 99 -15.12 -5.75 4.25
C LYS A 99 -16.14 -6.63 4.97
N SER A 100 -16.45 -6.33 6.24
CA SER A 100 -17.61 -6.94 6.89
C SER A 100 -18.83 -6.39 6.17
N SER A 101 -19.49 -7.24 5.39
CA SER A 101 -20.86 -6.97 4.91
C SER A 101 -21.84 -6.93 6.07
#